data_AF-A0A351PW37-F1
#
_entry.id   AF-A0A351PW37-F1
#
_cell.length_a   1.000
_cell.length_b   1.000
_cell.length_c   1.000
_cell.angle_alpha   90.00
_cell.angle_beta   90.00
_cell.angle_gamma   90.00
#
_symmetry.space_group_name_H-M   'P 1'
#
loop_
_entity.id
_entity.type
_entity.pdbx_description
1 polymer ?
#
loop_
_entity_poly.entity_id
_entity_poly.type
_entity_poly.pdbx_seq_one_letter_code
_entity_poly.pdbx_strand_id
1 'polypeptide(L)'
;MVSKEEFLSELRSRLNGLPQEDIEDRVQFYAEMIDDRMEDGLSEADAVANIGSIDTIVSQIMSEIPLSRIVKTKTAGRKKLSGAAIALLVITSVVWVPLLMAGIIIFASAYVALWAVVVALIAAGASMYIGGVGVMVGSAVFFSQGNAMAGVFYIGAGIALIGCGMIMTVIVWLCIKGVIKLGAAVLLGVKKLLIGGNKR
;
A
#
# COMPACT_ATOMS: atom_id res chain seq x y z
N MET A 1 -18.11 4.08 56.12
CA MET A 1 -19.18 5.07 55.87
C MET A 1 -18.72 5.83 54.64
N VAL A 2 -19.49 5.82 53.57
CA VAL A 2 -19.13 6.54 52.34
C VAL A 2 -19.78 7.91 52.44
N SER A 3 -18.99 8.98 52.29
CA SER A 3 -19.54 10.34 52.27
C SER A 3 -20.18 10.66 50.92
N LYS A 4 -21.05 11.68 50.87
CA LYS A 4 -21.65 12.16 49.61
C LYS A 4 -20.58 12.48 48.56
N GLU A 5 -19.50 13.14 48.96
CA GLU A 5 -18.40 13.51 48.07
C GLU A 5 -17.66 12.29 47.51
N GLU A 6 -17.42 11.27 48.34
CA GLU A 6 -16.80 10.01 47.91
C GLU A 6 -17.67 9.28 46.88
N PHE A 7 -18.98 9.21 47.11
CA PHE A 7 -19.93 8.59 46.19
C PHE A 7 -19.98 9.30 44.82
N LEU A 8 -20.10 10.63 44.82
CA LEU A 8 -20.17 11.41 43.57
C LEU A 8 -18.83 11.40 42.81
N SER A 9 -17.70 11.38 43.53
CA SER A 9 -16.37 11.22 42.95
C SER A 9 -16.21 9.86 42.27
N GLU A 10 -16.65 8.78 42.93
CA GLU A 10 -16.61 7.45 42.34
C GLU A 10 -17.55 7.32 41.13
N LEU A 11 -18.75 7.91 41.20
CA LEU A 11 -19.69 7.96 40.08
C LEU A 11 -19.08 8.67 38.85
N ARG A 12 -18.45 9.83 39.04
CA ARG A 12 -17.71 10.55 37.97
C ARG A 12 -16.60 9.67 37.37
N SER A 13 -15.81 9.00 38.23
CA SER A 13 -14.70 8.14 37.79
C SER A 13 -15.18 6.97 36.93
N ARG A 14 -16.28 6.31 37.34
CA ARG A 14 -16.87 5.17 36.59
C ARG A 14 -17.54 5.60 35.29
N LEU A 15 -18.02 6.84 35.19
CA LEU A 15 -18.70 7.39 33.99
C LEU A 15 -17.76 8.11 33.00
N ASN A 16 -16.43 8.11 33.20
CA ASN A 16 -15.42 8.78 32.37
C ASN A 16 -15.39 8.35 30.87
N GLY A 17 -16.23 7.39 30.46
CA GLY A 17 -16.42 7.00 29.06
C GLY A 17 -17.46 7.81 28.29
N LEU A 18 -18.23 8.67 28.97
CA LEU A 18 -19.36 9.43 28.43
C LEU A 18 -18.99 10.90 28.12
N PRO A 19 -19.83 11.62 27.35
CA PRO A 19 -19.68 13.06 27.16
C PRO A 19 -19.68 13.80 28.50
N GLN A 20 -18.82 14.79 28.65
CA GLN A 20 -18.65 15.52 29.92
C GLN A 20 -19.94 16.20 30.41
N GLU A 21 -20.79 16.67 29.47
CA GLU A 21 -22.13 17.20 29.75
C GLU A 21 -23.04 16.13 30.37
N ASP A 22 -23.13 14.96 29.75
CA ASP A 22 -23.94 13.84 30.27
C ASP A 22 -23.43 13.35 31.65
N ILE A 23 -22.11 13.41 31.90
CA ILE A 23 -21.54 13.03 33.22
C ILE A 23 -22.00 14.02 34.29
N GLU A 24 -21.90 15.32 34.04
CA GLU A 24 -22.24 16.34 35.04
C GLU A 24 -23.74 16.35 35.33
N ASP A 25 -24.59 16.24 34.30
CA ASP A 25 -26.05 16.15 34.46
C ASP A 25 -26.46 14.97 35.36
N ARG A 26 -25.83 13.80 35.16
CA ARG A 26 -26.14 12.61 35.97
C ARG A 26 -25.63 12.75 37.40
N VAL A 27 -24.44 13.29 37.58
CA VAL A 27 -23.87 13.51 38.91
C VAL A 27 -24.68 14.53 39.70
N GLN A 28 -25.16 15.59 39.04
CA GLN A 28 -26.05 16.57 39.64
C GLN A 28 -27.39 15.96 40.04
N PHE A 29 -28.01 15.15 39.18
CA PHE A 29 -29.26 14.46 39.49
C PHE A 29 -29.15 13.59 40.75
N TYR A 30 -28.08 12.81 40.88
CA TYR A 30 -27.86 12.00 42.08
C TYR A 30 -27.46 12.85 43.30
N ALA A 31 -26.78 13.98 43.12
CA ALA A 31 -26.48 14.91 44.20
C ALA A 31 -27.76 15.52 44.80
N GLU A 32 -28.68 15.98 43.95
CA GLU A 32 -30.00 16.50 44.35
C GLU A 32 -30.81 15.42 45.08
N MET A 33 -30.80 14.19 44.57
CA MET A 33 -31.50 13.06 45.19
C MET A 33 -30.93 12.63 46.56
N ILE A 34 -29.63 12.86 46.79
CA ILE A 34 -28.99 12.69 48.11
C ILE A 34 -29.39 13.85 49.02
N ASP A 35 -29.39 15.07 48.51
CA ASP A 35 -29.75 16.28 49.27
C ASP A 35 -31.19 16.23 49.78
N ASP A 36 -32.15 15.86 48.93
CA ASP A 36 -33.56 15.68 49.33
C ASP A 36 -33.71 14.72 50.52
N ARG A 37 -32.94 13.62 50.51
CA ARG A 37 -32.98 12.61 51.59
C ARG A 37 -32.31 13.11 52.87
N MET A 38 -31.28 13.93 52.76
CA MET A 38 -30.66 14.56 53.92
C MET A 38 -31.59 15.61 54.54
N GLU A 39 -32.36 16.35 53.70
CA GLU A 39 -33.40 17.28 54.16
C GLU A 39 -34.56 16.56 54.87
N ASP A 40 -34.90 15.33 54.45
CA ASP A 40 -35.88 14.45 55.12
C ASP A 40 -35.40 13.88 56.48
N GLY A 41 -34.19 14.25 56.93
CA GLY A 41 -33.67 13.92 58.26
C GLY A 41 -32.84 12.63 58.32
N LEU A 42 -32.41 12.07 57.18
CA LEU A 42 -31.47 10.95 57.14
C LEU A 42 -30.02 11.44 57.29
N SER A 43 -29.18 10.63 57.94
CA SER A 43 -27.73 10.89 57.95
C SER A 43 -27.16 10.70 56.54
N GLU A 44 -26.08 11.40 56.19
CA GLU A 44 -25.47 11.32 54.84
C GLU A 44 -25.17 9.87 54.42
N ALA A 45 -24.70 9.05 55.37
CA ALA A 45 -24.39 7.65 55.14
C ALA A 45 -25.64 6.80 54.83
N ASP A 46 -26.76 7.12 55.47
CA ASP A 46 -28.03 6.41 55.25
C ASP A 46 -28.73 6.88 53.97
N ALA A 47 -28.55 8.14 53.59
CA ALA A 47 -29.04 8.70 52.33
C ALA A 47 -28.35 8.04 51.12
N VAL A 48 -27.02 7.88 51.16
CA VAL A 48 -26.25 7.17 50.12
C VAL A 48 -26.61 5.67 50.08
N ALA A 49 -26.79 5.03 51.24
CA ALA A 49 -27.18 3.62 51.30
C ALA A 49 -28.60 3.36 50.72
N ASN A 50 -29.53 4.31 50.87
CA ASN A 50 -30.90 4.18 50.36
C ASN A 50 -31.00 4.32 48.83
N ILE A 51 -30.05 5.02 48.21
CA ILE A 51 -30.08 5.29 46.77
C ILE A 51 -29.64 4.06 45.95
N GLY A 52 -28.86 3.17 46.56
CA GLY A 52 -28.40 1.92 45.95
C GLY A 52 -26.89 1.90 45.72
N SER A 53 -26.39 0.75 45.25
CA SER A 53 -24.96 0.60 44.99
C SER A 53 -24.52 1.33 43.72
N ILE A 54 -23.33 1.92 43.77
CA ILE A 54 -22.70 2.62 42.64
C ILE A 54 -22.67 1.75 41.38
N ASP A 55 -22.34 0.46 41.51
CA ASP A 55 -22.29 -0.45 40.36
C ASP A 55 -23.65 -0.64 39.68
N THR A 56 -24.75 -0.64 40.44
CA THR A 56 -26.11 -0.74 39.88
C THR A 56 -26.46 0.53 39.11
N ILE A 57 -26.13 1.68 39.69
CA ILE A 57 -26.39 3.01 39.10
C ILE A 57 -25.60 3.19 37.80
N VAL A 58 -24.32 2.85 37.79
CA VAL A 58 -23.47 2.91 36.61
C VAL A 58 -23.99 1.99 35.50
N SER A 59 -24.39 0.77 35.84
CA SER A 59 -24.97 -0.18 34.87
C SER A 59 -26.26 0.36 34.24
N GLN A 60 -27.13 0.97 35.06
CA GLN A 60 -28.36 1.58 34.59
C GLN A 60 -28.10 2.77 33.65
N ILE A 61 -27.22 3.70 34.05
CA ILE A 61 -26.86 4.86 33.22
C ILE A 61 -26.26 4.41 31.87
N MET A 62 -25.38 3.41 31.90
CA MET A 62 -24.74 2.88 30.68
C MET A 62 -25.71 2.16 29.74
N SER A 63 -26.80 1.57 30.27
CA SER A 63 -27.84 0.92 29.46
C SER A 63 -28.87 1.89 28.88
N GLU A 64 -29.12 3.02 29.54
CA GLU A 64 -30.02 4.06 29.05
C GLU A 64 -29.42 4.89 27.89
N ILE A 65 -28.09 4.95 27.78
CA ILE A 65 -27.42 5.77 26.77
C ILE A 65 -27.23 4.97 25.47
N PRO A 66 -27.87 5.38 24.36
CA PRO A 66 -27.69 4.68 23.09
C PRO A 66 -26.27 4.89 22.56
N LEU A 67 -25.63 3.79 22.14
CA LEU A 67 -24.27 3.76 21.58
C LEU A 67 -24.04 4.82 20.48
N SER A 68 -25.08 5.19 19.74
CA SER A 68 -25.04 6.23 18.72
C SER A 68 -24.66 7.62 19.23
N ARG A 69 -24.97 7.97 20.50
CA ARG A 69 -24.54 9.22 21.12
C ARG A 69 -23.04 9.21 21.45
N ILE A 70 -22.58 8.09 22.01
CA ILE A 70 -21.17 7.88 22.42
C ILE A 70 -20.24 7.91 21.20
N VAL A 71 -20.68 7.32 20.08
CA VAL A 71 -19.91 7.35 18.83
C VAL A 71 -19.91 8.75 18.22
N LYS A 72 -21.04 9.46 18.20
CA LYS A 72 -21.14 10.83 17.64
C LYS A 72 -20.16 11.80 18.31
N THR A 73 -20.04 11.76 19.63
CA THR A 73 -19.15 12.64 20.39
C THR A 73 -17.68 12.23 20.29
N LYS A 74 -17.37 10.92 20.31
CA LYS A 74 -15.98 10.45 20.03
C LYS A 74 -15.51 10.83 18.61
N THR A 75 -16.39 10.89 17.63
CA THR A 75 -16.04 11.38 16.29
C THR A 75 -15.95 12.90 16.17
N ALA A 76 -16.59 13.67 17.06
CA ALA A 76 -16.48 15.13 17.08
C ALA A 76 -15.10 15.61 17.55
N GLY A 77 -14.34 14.75 18.24
CA GLY A 77 -12.96 14.99 18.69
C GLY A 77 -11.86 14.69 17.66
N ARG A 78 -12.17 14.23 16.43
CA ARG A 78 -11.16 14.26 15.37
C ARG A 78 -10.96 15.72 14.98
N LYS A 79 -9.81 16.29 15.36
CA LYS A 79 -9.29 17.56 14.86
C LYS A 79 -9.79 17.76 13.43
N LYS A 80 -10.70 18.73 13.22
CA LYS A 80 -11.08 19.17 11.88
C LYS A 80 -9.77 19.51 11.19
N LEU A 81 -9.30 18.63 10.30
CA LEU A 81 -8.27 19.01 9.35
C LEU A 81 -8.87 20.22 8.64
N SER A 82 -8.30 21.39 8.91
CA SER A 82 -8.76 22.65 8.35
C SER A 82 -8.97 22.44 6.86
N GLY A 83 -10.03 23.01 6.28
CA GLY A 83 -10.27 22.92 4.84
C GLY A 83 -9.04 23.33 4.02
N ALA A 84 -8.19 24.19 4.60
CA ALA A 84 -6.87 24.53 4.07
C ALA A 84 -5.86 23.37 4.10
N ALA A 85 -5.81 22.55 5.15
CA ALA A 85 -4.96 21.35 5.22
C ALA A 85 -5.42 20.27 4.24
N ILE A 86 -6.74 20.09 4.06
CA ILE A 86 -7.31 19.17 3.06
C ILE A 86 -7.05 19.71 1.65
N ALA A 87 -7.23 21.01 1.41
CA ALA A 87 -6.89 21.64 0.12
C ALA A 87 -5.39 21.56 -0.18
N LEU A 88 -4.52 21.75 0.81
CA LEU A 88 -3.07 21.54 0.66
C LEU A 88 -2.75 20.07 0.37
N LEU A 89 -3.45 19.12 1.01
CA LEU A 89 -3.31 17.68 0.75
C LEU A 89 -3.78 17.30 -0.65
N VAL A 90 -4.85 17.92 -1.14
CA VAL A 90 -5.35 17.72 -2.50
C VAL A 90 -4.39 18.32 -3.52
N ILE A 91 -3.87 19.53 -3.32
CA ILE A 91 -2.88 20.15 -4.22
C ILE A 91 -1.58 19.34 -4.24
N THR A 92 -1.11 18.90 -3.07
CA THR A 92 0.08 18.03 -3.00
C THR A 92 -0.19 16.66 -3.61
N SER A 93 -1.31 16.00 -3.31
CA SER A 93 -1.69 14.72 -3.89
C SER A 93 -1.86 14.79 -5.42
N VAL A 94 -2.46 15.86 -5.94
CA VAL A 94 -2.63 16.10 -7.39
C VAL A 94 -1.28 16.26 -8.10
N VAL A 95 -0.21 16.64 -7.42
CA VAL A 95 1.14 16.70 -8.01
C VAL A 95 1.91 15.39 -7.80
N TRP A 96 1.81 14.76 -6.61
CA TRP A 96 2.51 13.52 -6.30
C TRP A 96 1.99 12.32 -7.10
N VAL A 97 0.68 12.24 -7.34
CA VAL A 97 0.06 11.15 -8.12
C VAL A 97 0.55 11.10 -9.57
N PRO A 98 0.49 12.18 -10.38
CA PRO A 98 1.03 12.17 -11.73
C PRO A 98 2.55 12.01 -11.74
N LEU A 99 3.28 12.50 -10.72
CA LEU A 99 4.72 12.28 -10.60
C LEU A 99 5.06 10.80 -10.38
N LEU A 100 4.35 10.11 -9.48
CA LEU A 100 4.48 8.66 -9.28
C LEU A 100 4.12 7.89 -10.55
N MET A 101 3.03 8.29 -11.22
CA MET A 101 2.58 7.67 -12.45
C MET A 101 3.60 7.85 -13.58
N ALA A 102 4.17 9.06 -13.73
CA ALA A 102 5.26 9.32 -14.67
C ALA A 102 6.49 8.47 -14.35
N GLY A 103 6.85 8.34 -13.06
CA GLY A 103 7.93 7.45 -12.63
C GLY A 103 7.68 6.00 -13.07
N ILE A 104 6.50 5.45 -12.81
CA ILE A 104 6.14 4.08 -13.21
C ILE A 104 6.22 3.91 -14.73
N ILE A 105 5.73 4.88 -15.50
CA ILE A 105 5.77 4.85 -16.97
C ILE A 105 7.22 4.86 -17.47
N ILE A 106 8.10 5.67 -16.89
CA ILE A 106 9.52 5.72 -17.26
C ILE A 106 10.21 4.39 -16.96
N PHE A 107 9.95 3.78 -15.80
CA PHE A 107 10.49 2.46 -15.48
C PHE A 107 9.95 1.37 -16.43
N ALA A 108 8.65 1.40 -16.72
CA ALA A 108 8.03 0.45 -17.64
C ALA A 108 8.58 0.62 -19.06
N SER A 109 8.75 1.84 -19.55
CA SER A 109 9.29 2.11 -20.89
C SER A 109 10.74 1.67 -21.00
N ALA A 110 11.57 1.91 -19.98
CA ALA A 110 12.94 1.41 -19.94
C ALA A 110 12.98 -0.12 -19.97
N TYR A 111 12.08 -0.80 -19.25
CA TYR A 111 11.99 -2.26 -19.26
C TYR A 111 11.55 -2.82 -20.62
N VAL A 112 10.56 -2.18 -21.26
CA VAL A 112 10.13 -2.54 -22.63
C VAL A 112 11.26 -2.30 -23.63
N ALA A 113 12.01 -1.20 -23.51
CA ALA A 113 13.16 -0.92 -24.37
C ALA A 113 14.24 -2.01 -24.27
N LEU A 114 14.52 -2.52 -23.06
CA LEU A 114 15.44 -3.66 -22.88
C LEU A 114 14.97 -4.90 -23.63
N TRP A 115 13.66 -5.22 -23.56
CA TRP A 115 13.09 -6.33 -24.32
C TRP A 115 13.10 -6.08 -25.83
N ALA A 116 12.87 -4.85 -26.28
CA ALA A 116 12.95 -4.49 -27.69
C ALA A 116 14.36 -4.73 -28.25
N VAL A 117 15.41 -4.42 -27.50
CA VAL A 117 16.80 -4.75 -27.88
C VAL A 117 16.99 -6.27 -28.01
N VAL A 118 16.47 -7.06 -27.07
CA VAL A 118 16.53 -8.53 -27.15
C VAL A 118 15.85 -9.05 -28.42
N VAL A 119 14.65 -8.55 -28.74
CA VAL A 119 13.91 -8.92 -29.96
C VAL A 119 14.68 -8.51 -31.21
N ALA A 120 15.26 -7.31 -31.24
CA ALA A 120 16.08 -6.85 -32.36
C ALA A 120 17.29 -7.75 -32.59
N LEU A 121 17.96 -8.20 -31.53
CA LEU A 121 19.07 -9.15 -31.63
C LEU A 121 18.60 -10.52 -32.13
N ILE A 122 17.45 -11.03 -31.68
CA ILE A 122 16.87 -12.27 -32.20
C ILE A 122 16.59 -12.15 -33.70
N ALA A 123 15.97 -11.04 -34.12
CA ALA A 123 15.65 -10.78 -35.52
C ALA A 123 16.91 -10.67 -36.39
N ALA A 124 17.96 -10.01 -35.89
CA ALA A 124 19.25 -9.93 -36.56
C ALA A 124 19.93 -11.31 -36.67
N GLY A 125 19.83 -12.15 -35.63
CA GLY A 125 20.34 -13.52 -35.68
C GLY A 125 19.58 -14.36 -36.71
N ALA A 126 18.25 -14.27 -36.71
CA ALA A 126 17.39 -14.95 -37.67
C ALA A 126 17.69 -14.53 -39.11
N SER A 127 17.90 -13.23 -39.37
CA SER A 127 18.23 -12.74 -40.71
C SER A 127 19.59 -13.24 -41.19
N MET A 128 20.57 -13.42 -40.30
CA MET A 128 21.86 -14.04 -40.64
C MET A 128 21.71 -15.52 -41.03
N TYR A 129 20.85 -16.28 -40.36
CA TYR A 129 20.57 -17.67 -40.75
C TYR A 129 19.87 -17.76 -42.10
N ILE A 130 18.80 -16.98 -42.28
CA ILE A 130 18.03 -16.95 -43.53
C ILE A 130 18.90 -16.46 -44.67
N GLY A 131 19.69 -15.41 -44.44
CA GLY A 131 20.65 -14.87 -45.40
C GLY A 131 21.75 -15.86 -45.74
N GLY A 132 22.31 -16.56 -44.75
CA GLY A 132 23.32 -17.59 -44.96
C GLY A 132 22.81 -18.73 -45.85
N VAL A 133 21.62 -19.26 -45.56
CA VAL A 133 20.96 -20.27 -46.40
C VAL A 133 20.63 -19.72 -47.78
N GLY A 134 20.12 -18.49 -47.86
CA GLY A 134 19.78 -17.83 -49.12
C GLY A 134 20.99 -17.67 -50.05
N VAL A 135 22.16 -17.30 -49.50
CA VAL A 135 23.42 -17.19 -50.25
C VAL A 135 23.91 -18.56 -50.72
N MET A 136 23.76 -19.61 -49.91
CA MET A 136 24.09 -20.99 -50.33
C MET A 136 23.18 -21.53 -51.43
N VAL A 137 21.89 -21.18 -51.42
CA VAL A 137 20.98 -21.55 -52.51
C VAL A 137 21.30 -20.73 -53.77
N GLY A 138 21.55 -19.44 -53.60
CA GLY A 138 21.93 -18.52 -54.68
C GLY A 138 23.24 -18.90 -55.37
N SER A 139 24.15 -19.61 -54.70
CA SER A 139 25.40 -20.05 -55.31
C SER A 139 25.19 -20.99 -56.51
N ALA A 140 24.07 -21.73 -56.56
CA ALA A 140 23.74 -22.61 -57.68
C ALA A 140 23.64 -21.85 -59.03
N VAL A 141 23.21 -20.58 -58.99
CA VAL A 141 23.10 -19.71 -60.17
C VAL A 141 24.48 -19.31 -60.71
N PHE A 142 25.52 -19.26 -59.86
CA PHE A 142 26.89 -18.99 -60.31
C PHE A 142 27.56 -20.23 -60.92
N PHE A 143 27.20 -21.41 -60.42
CA PHE A 143 27.61 -22.68 -61.04
C PHE A 143 27.02 -22.86 -62.44
N SER A 144 25.74 -22.50 -62.65
CA SER A 144 25.11 -22.62 -63.97
C SER A 144 25.66 -21.64 -65.02
N GLN A 145 26.23 -20.52 -64.58
CA GLN A 145 26.92 -19.54 -65.44
C GLN A 145 28.39 -19.89 -65.73
N GLY A 146 28.86 -21.06 -65.30
CA GLY A 146 30.24 -21.53 -65.52
C GLY A 146 31.29 -20.88 -64.61
N ASN A 147 30.88 -20.08 -63.61
CA ASN A 147 31.79 -19.41 -62.69
C ASN A 147 31.88 -20.17 -61.35
N ALA A 148 32.54 -21.33 -61.38
CA ALA A 148 32.67 -22.23 -60.22
C ALA A 148 33.42 -21.58 -59.05
N MET A 149 34.39 -20.70 -59.30
CA MET A 149 35.16 -20.02 -58.26
C MET A 149 34.26 -19.07 -57.44
N ALA A 150 33.40 -18.30 -58.11
CA ALA A 150 32.41 -17.46 -57.43
C ALA A 150 31.41 -18.31 -56.63
N GLY A 151 30.93 -19.42 -57.19
CA GLY A 151 30.00 -20.33 -56.52
C GLY A 151 30.54 -20.88 -55.18
N VAL A 152 31.79 -21.36 -55.18
CA VAL A 152 32.44 -21.87 -53.94
C VAL A 152 32.64 -20.76 -52.91
N PHE A 153 32.99 -19.55 -53.35
CA PHE A 153 33.14 -18.40 -52.45
C PHE A 153 31.82 -18.05 -51.74
N TYR A 154 30.69 -18.02 -52.46
CA TYR A 154 29.38 -17.75 -51.85
C TYR A 154 28.93 -18.86 -50.89
N ILE A 155 29.23 -20.12 -51.17
CA ILE A 155 28.98 -21.21 -50.20
C ILE A 155 29.78 -20.97 -48.91
N GLY A 156 31.05 -20.60 -49.02
CA GLY A 156 31.89 -20.24 -47.87
C GLY A 156 31.33 -19.05 -47.09
N ALA A 157 30.87 -18.00 -47.80
CA ALA A 157 30.24 -16.84 -47.19
C ALA A 157 28.93 -17.21 -46.45
N GLY A 158 28.13 -18.12 -47.00
CA GLY A 158 26.92 -18.63 -46.36
C GLY A 158 27.20 -19.40 -45.07
N ILE A 159 28.20 -20.29 -45.06
CA ILE A 159 28.64 -21.01 -43.86
C ILE A 159 29.17 -20.02 -42.80
N ALA A 160 29.95 -19.02 -43.21
CA ALA A 160 30.46 -18.00 -42.31
C ALA A 160 29.32 -17.19 -41.66
N LEU A 161 28.28 -16.81 -42.43
CA LEU A 161 27.10 -16.11 -41.91
C LEU A 161 26.33 -16.96 -40.88
N ILE A 162 26.15 -18.25 -41.14
CA ILE A 162 25.51 -19.18 -40.19
C ILE A 162 26.35 -19.31 -38.90
N GLY A 163 27.68 -19.38 -39.03
CA GLY A 163 28.60 -19.39 -37.90
C GLY A 163 28.52 -18.12 -37.05
N CYS A 164 28.48 -16.95 -37.69
CA CYS A 164 28.23 -15.67 -37.01
C CYS A 164 26.87 -15.64 -36.31
N GLY A 165 25.82 -16.19 -36.96
CA GLY A 165 24.51 -16.35 -36.35
C GLY A 165 24.56 -17.18 -35.06
N MET A 166 25.30 -18.30 -35.05
CA MET A 166 25.49 -19.13 -33.84
C MET A 166 26.12 -18.35 -32.69
N ILE A 167 27.19 -17.60 -32.95
CA ILE A 167 27.81 -16.75 -31.90
C ILE A 167 26.80 -15.73 -31.38
N MET A 168 26.00 -15.13 -32.27
CA MET A 168 25.00 -14.15 -31.86
C MET A 168 23.92 -14.76 -30.95
N THR A 169 23.48 -16.01 -31.19
CA THR A 169 22.48 -16.66 -30.32
C THR A 169 22.98 -16.82 -28.88
N VAL A 170 24.27 -17.06 -28.67
CA VAL A 170 24.88 -17.09 -27.33
C VAL A 170 24.82 -15.72 -26.66
N ILE A 171 25.11 -14.65 -27.42
CA ILE A 171 25.02 -13.26 -26.93
C ILE A 171 23.57 -12.94 -26.54
N VAL A 172 22.59 -13.29 -27.37
CA VAL A 172 21.16 -13.10 -27.07
C VAL A 172 20.77 -13.81 -25.77
N TRP A 173 21.21 -15.05 -25.58
CA TRP A 173 20.92 -15.80 -24.36
C TRP A 173 21.52 -15.16 -23.11
N LEU A 174 22.74 -14.60 -23.21
CA LEU A 174 23.36 -13.81 -22.12
C LEU A 174 22.56 -12.54 -21.83
N CYS A 175 22.10 -11.83 -22.87
CA CYS A 175 21.26 -10.64 -22.71
C CYS A 175 19.93 -10.97 -22.02
N ILE A 176 19.23 -12.05 -22.44
CA ILE A 176 17.98 -12.49 -21.80
C ILE A 176 18.20 -12.75 -20.30
N LYS A 177 19.26 -13.50 -19.95
CA LYS A 177 19.60 -13.74 -18.54
C LYS A 177 19.89 -12.46 -17.78
N GLY A 178 20.58 -11.50 -18.41
CA GLY A 178 20.84 -10.18 -17.83
C GLY A 178 19.56 -9.42 -17.52
N VAL A 179 18.64 -9.34 -18.49
CA VAL A 179 17.34 -8.65 -18.34
C VAL A 179 16.48 -9.31 -17.25
N ILE A 180 16.43 -10.65 -17.20
CA ILE A 180 15.69 -11.38 -16.15
C ILE A 180 16.30 -11.12 -14.76
N LYS A 181 17.65 -11.17 -14.64
CA LYS A 181 18.33 -10.88 -13.36
C LYS A 181 18.08 -9.45 -12.90
N LEU A 182 18.10 -8.47 -13.80
CA LEU A 182 17.77 -7.08 -13.50
C LEU A 182 16.32 -6.95 -13.00
N GLY A 183 15.37 -7.56 -13.69
CA GLY A 183 13.97 -7.59 -13.26
C GLY A 183 13.80 -8.21 -11.88
N ALA A 184 14.45 -9.34 -11.61
CA ALA A 184 14.44 -9.99 -10.30
C ALA A 184 15.09 -9.11 -9.21
N ALA A 185 16.21 -8.45 -9.50
CA ALA A 185 16.88 -7.55 -8.57
C ALA A 185 16.00 -6.34 -8.19
N VAL A 186 15.30 -5.75 -9.17
CA VAL A 186 14.33 -4.67 -8.92
C VAL A 186 13.21 -5.17 -8.01
N LEU A 187 12.64 -6.34 -8.29
CA LEU A 187 11.53 -6.91 -7.52
C LEU A 187 11.94 -7.24 -6.08
N LEU A 188 13.14 -7.78 -5.88
CA LEU A 188 13.72 -8.02 -4.56
C LEU A 188 14.02 -6.70 -3.83
N GLY A 189 14.49 -5.67 -4.52
CA GLY A 189 14.70 -4.34 -3.97
C GLY A 189 13.41 -3.71 -3.45
N VAL A 190 12.34 -3.76 -4.25
CA VAL A 190 11.00 -3.31 -3.85
C VAL A 190 10.49 -4.11 -2.66
N LYS A 191 10.58 -5.44 -2.69
CA LYS A 191 10.20 -6.31 -1.57
C LYS A 191 10.97 -5.96 -0.30
N LYS A 192 12.27 -5.70 -0.40
CA LYS A 192 13.12 -5.30 0.74
C LYS A 192 12.72 -3.94 1.30
N LEU A 193 12.36 -2.97 0.46
CA LEU A 193 11.84 -1.67 0.92
C LEU A 193 10.49 -1.81 1.63
N LEU A 194 9.60 -2.65 1.12
CA LEU A 194 8.28 -2.89 1.72
C LEU A 194 8.36 -3.65 3.05
N ILE A 195 9.20 -4.68 3.14
CA ILE A 195 9.33 -5.52 4.35
C ILE A 195 10.31 -4.90 5.37
N GLY A 196 11.34 -4.20 4.90
CA GLY A 196 12.35 -3.55 5.74
C GLY A 196 11.82 -2.33 6.51
N GLY A 197 10.61 -1.85 6.22
CA GLY A 197 9.95 -0.79 6.95
C GLY A 197 9.45 -1.17 8.35
N ASN A 198 9.45 -2.46 8.72
CA ASN A 198 8.90 -2.95 10.00
C ASN A 198 9.94 -3.15 11.12
N LYS A 199 11.07 -2.43 11.07
CA LYS A 199 11.99 -2.29 12.21
C LYS A 199 12.04 -0.84 12.65
N ARG A 200 11.07 -0.44 13.47
CA ARG A 200 11.20 0.66 14.42
C ARG A 200 10.62 0.19 15.75
#